data_AF-A0AA96WVK4-F1
#
_entry.id   AF-A0AA96WVK4-F1
#
_cell.length_a   1.000
_cell.length_b   1.000
_cell.length_c   1.000
_cell.angle_alpha   90.00
_cell.angle_beta   90.00
_cell.angle_gamma   90.00
#
_symmetry.space_group_name_H-M   'P 1'
#
loop_
_entity.id
_entity.type
_entity.pdbx_description
1 polymer ?
#
loop_
_entity_poly.entity_id
_entity_poly.type
_entity_poly.pdbx_seq_one_letter_code
_entity_poly.pdbx_strand_id
1 'polypeptide(L)' 'MAKRGQKSLRGQPEFYEEVKLRTSIALTPTARQGLDELAHSFGLSRSEFVERIGRNLISVQRIDPSTNT' A
#
# COMPACT_ATOMS: atom_id res chain seq x y z
N MET A 1 5.44 24.00 21.59
CA MET A 1 4.35 23.09 22.06
C MET A 1 4.05 22.10 20.95
N ALA A 2 4.07 20.79 21.23
CA ALA A 2 3.86 19.74 20.23
C ALA A 2 2.37 19.53 19.95
N LYS A 3 1.94 19.64 18.68
CA LYS A 3 0.56 19.35 18.24
C LYS A 3 0.33 17.84 18.25
N ARG A 4 -0.69 17.39 19.00
CA ARG A 4 -1.14 15.99 18.99
C ARG A 4 -1.67 15.65 17.60
N GLY A 5 -1.14 14.62 16.96
CA GLY A 5 -1.66 14.09 15.69
C GLY A 5 -0.61 13.75 14.63
N GLN A 6 0.59 14.32 14.70
CA GLN A 6 1.68 13.95 13.79
C GLN A 6 2.55 12.86 14.39
N LYS A 7 2.52 11.67 13.78
CA LYS A 7 3.52 10.64 14.04
C LYS A 7 4.79 11.06 13.35
N SER A 8 5.72 11.64 14.10
CA SER A 8 7.07 11.88 13.59
C SER A 8 7.73 10.55 13.23
N LEU A 9 7.76 10.21 11.93
CA LEU A 9 8.75 9.28 11.42
C LEU A 9 10.06 10.06 11.31
N ARG A 10 10.95 9.85 12.29
CA ARG A 10 12.33 10.33 12.21
C ARG A 10 12.95 9.81 10.90
N GLY A 11 13.26 10.73 9.98
CA GLY A 11 14.16 10.49 8.86
C GLY A 11 13.55 10.34 7.46
N GLN A 12 12.23 10.45 7.28
CA GLN A 12 11.64 10.50 5.94
C GLN A 12 10.50 11.53 5.89
N PRO A 13 10.37 12.33 4.81
CA PRO A 13 9.18 13.14 4.63
C PRO A 13 7.95 12.22 4.56
N GLU A 14 6.94 12.50 5.38
CA GLU A 14 5.61 11.91 5.15
C GLU A 14 5.18 12.37 3.75
N PHE A 15 5.18 11.46 2.77
CA PHE A 15 4.93 11.79 1.37
C PHE A 15 3.52 12.36 1.12
N TYR A 16 2.60 12.18 2.08
CA TYR A 16 1.20 12.60 1.97
C TYR A 16 0.82 13.47 3.16
N GLU A 17 0.04 14.53 2.90
CA GLU A 17 -0.44 15.47 3.92
C GLU A 17 -1.50 14.86 4.86
N GLU A 18 -2.00 13.66 4.55
CA GLU A 18 -3.05 12.96 5.29
C GLU A 18 -2.49 11.98 6.32
N VAL A 19 -3.03 12.03 7.55
CA VAL A 19 -2.66 11.09 8.62
C VAL A 19 -3.32 9.74 8.38
N LYS A 20 -2.50 8.69 8.27
CA LYS A 20 -2.95 7.31 8.11
C LYS A 20 -3.90 6.87 9.24
N LEU A 21 -5.09 6.41 8.87
CA LEU A 21 -6.06 5.80 9.79
C LEU A 21 -5.82 4.29 9.93
N ARG A 22 -6.18 3.72 11.09
CA ARG A 22 -6.17 2.26 11.28
C ARG A 22 -7.40 1.65 10.60
N THR A 23 -7.18 0.89 9.54
CA THR A 23 -8.22 0.18 8.78
C THR A 23 -7.89 -1.31 8.72
N SER A 24 -8.89 -2.18 8.82
CA SER A 24 -8.74 -3.62 8.65
C SER A 24 -9.34 -4.08 7.32
N ILE A 25 -8.69 -5.05 6.67
CA ILE A 25 -9.18 -5.73 5.46
C ILE A 25 -9.03 -7.22 5.70
N ALA A 26 -10.13 -7.97 5.55
CA ALA A 26 -10.09 -9.43 5.61
C ALA A 26 -9.62 -9.99 4.25
N LEU A 27 -8.61 -10.85 4.26
CA LEU A 27 -7.99 -11.45 3.07
C LEU A 27 -7.76 -12.94 3.29
N THR A 28 -7.76 -13.73 2.22
CA THR A 28 -7.30 -15.12 2.29
C THR A 28 -5.79 -15.15 2.59
N PRO A 29 -5.28 -16.24 3.20
CA PRO A 29 -3.83 -16.38 3.44
C PRO A 29 -2.99 -16.23 2.17
N THR A 30 -3.45 -16.81 1.06
CA THR A 30 -2.79 -16.71 -0.25
C THR A 30 -2.72 -15.27 -0.75
N ALA A 31 -3.82 -14.52 -0.70
CA ALA A 31 -3.84 -13.13 -1.11
C ALA A 31 -2.94 -12.26 -0.22
N ARG A 32 -2.92 -12.53 1.09
CA ARG A 32 -2.06 -11.81 2.04
C ARG A 32 -0.58 -12.02 1.71
N GLN A 33 -0.17 -13.25 1.41
CA GLN A 33 1.20 -13.58 1.03
C GLN A 33 1.56 -12.98 -0.33
N GLY A 34 0.69 -13.08 -1.34
CA GLY A 34 0.94 -12.46 -2.64
C GLY A 34 1.14 -10.94 -2.56
N LEU A 35 0.37 -10.25 -1.70
CA LEU A 35 0.58 -8.82 -1.43
C LEU A 35 1.91 -8.54 -0.72
N ASP A 36 2.38 -9.43 0.15
CA ASP A 36 3.72 -9.30 0.75
C ASP A 36 4.80 -9.43 -0.31
N GLU A 37 4.75 -10.45 -1.16
CA GLU A 37 5.74 -10.69 -2.20
C GLU A 37 5.79 -9.54 -3.20
N LEU A 38 4.63 -9.04 -3.64
CA LEU A 38 4.54 -7.86 -4.49
C LEU A 38 5.09 -6.62 -3.78
N ALA A 39 4.73 -6.36 -2.51
CA ALA A 39 5.26 -5.20 -1.82
C ALA A 39 6.79 -5.26 -1.68
N HIS A 40 7.36 -6.44 -1.40
CA HIS A 40 8.81 -6.65 -1.34
C HIS A 40 9.50 -6.39 -2.68
N SER A 41 8.91 -6.77 -3.81
CA SER A 41 9.51 -6.52 -5.13
C SER A 41 9.59 -5.03 -5.48
N PHE A 42 8.73 -4.20 -4.88
CA PHE A 42 8.78 -2.74 -4.97
C PHE A 42 9.63 -2.08 -3.86
N GLY A 43 10.20 -2.86 -2.94
CA GLY A 43 10.93 -2.34 -1.77
C GLY A 43 10.03 -1.61 -0.76
N LEU A 44 8.74 -1.98 -0.69
CA LEU A 44 7.73 -1.32 0.13
C LEU A 44 7.19 -2.25 1.23
N SER A 45 6.60 -1.63 2.26
CA SER A 45 5.73 -2.39 3.17
C SER A 45 4.40 -2.71 2.49
N ARG A 46 3.74 -3.81 2.89
CA ARG A 46 2.40 -4.16 2.40
C ARG A 46 1.41 -3.01 2.47
N SER A 47 1.41 -2.27 3.59
CA SER A 47 0.47 -1.17 3.80
C SER A 47 0.78 0.05 2.94
N GLU A 48 2.04 0.26 2.57
CA GLU A 48 2.45 1.34 1.65
C GLU A 48 2.13 0.97 0.20
N PHE A 49 2.32 -0.30 -0.16
CA PHE A 49 1.93 -0.82 -1.46
C PHE A 49 0.43 -0.63 -1.73
N VAL A 50 -0.44 -0.96 -0.77
CA VAL A 50 -1.89 -0.75 -0.87
C VAL A 50 -2.26 0.74 -0.98
N GLU A 51 -1.59 1.61 -0.22
CA GLU A 51 -1.80 3.08 -0.32
C GLU A 51 -1.45 3.60 -1.72
N ARG A 52 -0.32 3.17 -2.27
CA ARG A 52 0.11 3.57 -3.62
C ARG A 52 -0.83 3.08 -4.72
N ILE A 53 -1.42 1.89 -4.55
CA ILE A 53 -2.50 1.43 -5.43
C ILE A 53 -3.70 2.38 -5.33
N GLY A 54 -4.19 2.65 -4.12
CA GLY A 54 -5.36 3.53 -3.90
C GLY A 54 -5.14 4.97 -4.36
N ARG A 55 -3.89 5.44 -4.35
CA ARG A 55 -3.49 6.78 -4.85
C ARG A 55 -3.13 6.80 -6.33
N ASN A 56 -3.32 5.69 -7.06
CA ASN A 56 -2.97 5.55 -8.49
C ASN A 56 -1.48 5.76 -8.82
N LEU A 57 -0.59 5.55 -7.84
CA LEU A 57 0.86 5.56 -8.03
C LEU A 57 1.39 4.19 -8.49
N ILE A 58 0.61 3.14 -8.26
CA ILE A 58 0.81 1.80 -8.83
C ILE A 58 -0.47 1.44 -9.57
N SER A 59 -0.36 1.19 -10.88
CA SER A 59 -1.52 0.85 -11.71
C SER A 59 -1.94 -0.61 -11.51
N VAL A 60 -3.24 -0.84 -11.35
CA VAL A 60 -3.83 -2.17 -11.36
C VAL A 60 -4.36 -2.45 -12.75
N GLN A 61 -3.88 -3.51 -13.38
CA GLN A 61 -4.37 -3.97 -14.67
C GLN A 61 -5.32 -5.15 -14.47
N ARG A 62 -6.44 -5.10 -15.17
CA ARG A 62 -7.34 -6.25 -15.26
C ARG A 62 -6.69 -7.28 -16.17
N ILE A 63 -6.48 -8.48 -15.66
CA ILE A 63 -6.06 -9.62 -16.47
C ILE A 63 -7.33 -10.30 -16.96
N ASP A 64 -7.70 -10.05 -18.20
CA ASP A 64 -8.81 -10.75 -18.84
C ASP A 64 -8.31 -12.12 -19.36
N PRO A 65 -8.99 -13.23 -19.04
CA PRO A 65 -8.52 -14.58 -19.35
C PRO A 65 -8.59 -14.96 -20.86
N SER A 66 -8.55 -14.02 -21.80
CA SER A 66 -8.57 -14.35 -23.23
C SER A 66 -7.88 -13.30 -24.12
N THR A 67 -6.59 -13.50 -24.37
CA THR A 67 -5.95 -13.12 -25.64
C THR A 67 -4.88 -14.15 -25.97
N ASN A 68 -5.33 -15.37 -26.27
CA ASN A 68 -4.59 -16.29 -27.12
C ASN A 68 -5.48 -16.52 -28.36
N THR A 69 -5.19 -15.79 -29.43
CA THR A 69 -5.61 -16.11 -30.80
C THR A 69 -4.37 -16.00 -31.66
#